data_AF-A0A1Q5XRA9-F1
#
_entry.id   AF-A0A1Q5XRA9-F1
#
_cell.length_a   1.000
_cell.length_b   1.000
_cell.length_c   1.000
_cell.angle_alpha   90.00
_cell.angle_beta   90.00
_cell.angle_gamma   90.00
#
_symmetry.space_group_name_H-M   'P 1'
#
loop_
_entity.id
_entity.type
_entity.pdbx_description
1 polymer ?
#
loop_
_entity_poly.entity_id
_entity_poly.type
_entity_poly.pdbx_seq_one_letter_code
_entity_poly.pdbx_strand_id
1 'polypeptide(L)'
;MFMVYAGVVAFLLFAAGIIAFQNSRLVAQQEADESAGRISSLMYSVYHQSFSYKDERPEAVPLFQFSVRSLLDGQLAGGEVDKTIALCRVPAGGGEMALSDAQSWMLGNIRQSSLRGEQIQADSFTDNALSNGEKEMILRLESAVKEEAADANHH
;
A
#
# COMPACT_ATOMS: atom_id res chain seq x y z
N MET A 1 20.45 55.00 20.92
CA MET A 1 19.37 54.39 20.10
C MET A 1 19.83 53.10 19.41
N PHE A 2 20.94 53.09 18.65
CA PHE A 2 21.48 51.88 17.98
C PHE A 2 21.75 50.66 18.90
N MET A 3 22.24 50.90 20.12
CA MET A 3 22.59 49.82 21.06
C MET A 3 21.37 49.05 21.60
N VAL A 4 20.20 49.69 21.64
CA VAL A 4 18.94 49.05 22.06
C VAL A 4 18.42 48.12 20.96
N TYR A 5 18.50 48.54 19.70
CA TYR A 5 18.13 47.69 18.55
C TYR A 5 19.03 46.47 18.42
N ALA A 6 20.34 46.62 18.65
CA ALA A 6 21.28 45.50 18.61
C ALA A 6 20.96 44.43 19.67
N GLY A 7 20.58 44.84 20.89
CA GLY A 7 20.17 43.92 21.96
C GLY A 7 18.89 43.16 21.63
N VAL A 8 17.88 43.85 21.09
CA VAL A 8 16.60 43.21 20.69
C VAL A 8 16.82 42.22 19.55
N VAL A 9 17.64 42.57 18.55
CA VAL A 9 17.94 41.67 17.42
C VAL A 9 18.71 40.43 17.89
N ALA A 10 19.71 40.60 18.77
CA ALA A 10 20.45 39.46 19.32
C ALA A 10 19.55 38.52 20.15
N PHE A 11 18.63 39.08 20.93
CA PHE A 11 17.66 38.29 21.71
C PHE A 11 16.69 37.52 20.82
N LEU A 12 16.18 38.15 19.74
CA LEU A 12 15.30 37.49 18.78
C LEU A 12 16.01 36.36 18.02
N LEU A 13 17.27 36.56 17.62
CA LEU A 13 18.06 35.51 16.97
C LEU A 13 18.34 34.33 17.91
N PHE A 14 18.62 34.60 19.18
CA PHE A 14 18.85 33.55 20.17
C PHE A 14 17.57 32.75 20.46
N ALA A 15 16.43 33.42 20.60
CA ALA A 15 15.13 32.77 20.78
C ALA A 15 14.75 31.90 19.57
N ALA A 16 14.95 32.42 18.35
CA ALA A 16 14.70 31.66 17.12
C ALA A 16 15.61 30.43 17.01
N GLY A 17 16.88 30.55 17.40
CA GLY A 17 17.83 29.43 17.44
C GLY A 17 17.41 28.32 18.41
N ILE A 18 16.92 28.67 19.60
CA ILE A 18 16.44 27.69 20.59
C ILE A 18 15.17 26.97 20.08
N ILE A 19 14.22 27.70 19.49
CA ILE A 19 12.99 27.11 18.94
C ILE A 19 13.32 26.18 17.76
N ALA A 20 14.24 26.57 16.87
CA ALA A 20 14.69 25.72 15.77
C ALA A 20 15.37 24.44 16.25
N PHE A 21 16.18 24.53 17.31
CA PHE A 21 16.85 23.36 17.89
C PHE A 21 15.86 22.38 18.55
N GLN A 22 14.83 22.89 19.23
CA GLN A 22 13.77 22.05 19.79
C GLN A 22 12.91 21.39 18.71
N ASN A 23 12.58 22.11 17.62
CA ASN A 23 11.87 21.53 16.48
C ASN A 23 12.68 20.44 15.78
N SER A 24 13.98 20.65 15.56
CA SER A 24 14.85 19.63 14.96
C SER A 24 14.95 18.37 15.84
N ARG A 25 14.98 18.54 17.17
CA ARG A 25 15.02 17.40 18.10
C ARG A 25 13.71 16.62 18.16
N LEU A 26 12.56 17.30 18.11
CA LEU A 26 11.24 16.66 18.06
C LEU A 26 11.03 15.90 16.74
N VAL A 27 11.43 16.47 15.61
CA VAL A 27 11.36 15.82 14.30
C VAL A 27 12.32 14.63 14.23
N ALA A 28 13.56 14.76 14.71
CA ALA A 28 14.52 13.66 14.71
C ALA A 28 14.11 12.50 15.64
N GLN A 29 13.44 12.79 16.76
CA GLN A 29 12.91 11.76 17.65
C GLN A 29 11.67 11.08 17.04
N GLN A 30 10.80 11.83 16.36
CA GLN A 30 9.69 11.26 15.60
C GLN A 30 10.20 10.38 14.45
N GLU A 31 11.21 10.82 13.70
CA GLU A 31 11.78 10.03 12.61
C GLU A 31 12.47 8.75 13.10
N ALA A 32 13.11 8.76 14.28
CA ALA A 32 13.77 7.57 14.84
C ALA A 32 12.77 6.53 15.36
N ASP A 33 11.74 6.96 16.11
CA ASP A 33 10.69 6.07 16.62
C ASP A 33 9.73 5.62 15.51
N GLU A 34 9.39 6.50 14.55
CA GLU A 34 8.66 6.10 13.35
C GLU A 34 9.48 5.16 12.49
N SER A 35 10.78 5.39 12.26
CA SER A 35 11.56 4.49 11.39
C SER A 35 11.68 3.08 11.98
N ALA A 36 11.92 2.96 13.29
CA ALA A 36 12.02 1.66 13.94
C ALA A 36 10.66 0.93 14.03
N GLY A 37 9.57 1.65 14.32
CA GLY A 37 8.22 1.09 14.35
C GLY A 37 7.65 0.79 12.95
N ARG A 38 7.99 1.61 11.96
CA ARG A 38 7.54 1.49 10.56
C ARG A 38 8.24 0.32 9.87
N ILE A 39 9.56 0.13 10.03
CA ILE A 39 10.24 -1.06 9.47
C ILE A 39 9.64 -2.36 10.03
N SER A 40 9.29 -2.40 11.32
CA SER A 40 8.61 -3.55 11.94
C SER A 40 7.20 -3.79 11.37
N SER A 41 6.51 -2.75 10.91
CA SER A 41 5.15 -2.85 10.35
C SER A 41 5.08 -3.11 8.84
N LEU A 42 6.22 -3.06 8.13
CA LEU A 42 6.31 -3.42 6.71
C LEU A 42 6.32 -4.95 6.55
N MET A 43 5.12 -5.51 6.37
CA MET A 43 4.90 -6.96 6.27
C MET A 43 4.23 -7.37 4.96
N TYR A 44 3.96 -6.43 4.06
CA TYR A 44 3.17 -6.70 2.86
C TYR A 44 3.90 -6.22 1.61
N SER A 45 3.87 -7.03 0.56
CA SER A 45 4.47 -6.72 -0.74
C SER A 45 3.58 -7.22 -1.86
N VAL A 46 3.68 -6.57 -3.01
CA VAL A 46 2.93 -6.93 -4.21
C VAL A 46 3.86 -7.59 -5.23
N TYR A 47 3.37 -8.66 -5.82
CA TYR A 47 4.07 -9.44 -6.82
C TYR A 47 3.27 -9.45 -8.12
N HIS A 48 3.96 -9.37 -9.26
CA HIS A 48 3.35 -9.41 -10.60
C HIS A 48 3.38 -10.83 -11.20
N GLN A 49 3.00 -11.81 -10.39
CA GLN A 49 2.96 -13.24 -10.75
C GLN A 49 1.77 -13.90 -10.05
N SER A 50 1.25 -14.97 -10.63
CA SER A 50 0.23 -15.79 -10.00
C SER A 50 0.82 -16.70 -8.93
N PHE A 51 0.03 -16.95 -7.88
CA PHE A 51 0.37 -17.91 -6.84
C PHE A 51 -0.68 -19.02 -6.82
N SER A 52 -0.24 -20.26 -6.58
CA SER A 52 -1.13 -21.38 -6.35
C SER A 52 -1.29 -21.64 -4.85
N TYR A 53 -2.45 -22.14 -4.44
CA TYR A 53 -2.70 -22.66 -3.09
C TYR A 53 -1.71 -23.75 -2.65
N LYS A 54 -1.02 -24.40 -3.59
CA LYS A 54 -0.03 -25.46 -3.32
C LYS A 54 1.41 -24.96 -3.32
N ASP A 55 1.66 -23.72 -3.68
CA ASP A 55 3.00 -23.14 -3.68
C ASP A 55 3.29 -22.59 -2.28
N GLU A 56 3.82 -23.44 -1.41
CA GLU A 56 4.33 -23.02 -0.10
C GLU A 56 5.64 -22.25 -0.29
N ARG A 57 5.53 -20.92 -0.48
CA ARG A 57 6.68 -20.00 -0.38
C ARG A 57 6.70 -19.37 1.02
N PRO A 58 7.52 -19.88 1.94
CA PRO A 58 7.58 -19.33 3.30
C PRO A 58 8.05 -17.86 3.31
N GLU A 59 8.74 -17.41 2.26
CA GLU A 59 9.12 -16.00 2.10
C GLU A 59 7.97 -15.06 1.70
N ALA A 60 6.89 -15.56 1.09
CA ALA A 60 5.78 -14.74 0.59
C ALA A 60 4.46 -15.53 0.61
N VAL A 61 3.68 -15.32 1.66
CA VAL A 61 2.38 -15.98 1.86
C VAL A 61 1.30 -15.19 1.11
N PRO A 62 0.66 -15.75 0.06
CA PRO A 62 -0.37 -15.02 -0.68
C PRO A 62 -1.62 -14.83 0.17
N LEU A 63 -2.17 -13.62 0.13
CA LEU A 63 -3.41 -13.24 0.82
C LEU A 63 -4.56 -12.99 -0.17
N PHE A 64 -4.24 -12.34 -1.29
CA PHE A 64 -5.22 -12.01 -2.33
C PHE A 64 -4.50 -11.80 -3.65
N GLN A 65 -5.10 -12.22 -4.76
CA GLN A 65 -4.61 -11.89 -6.09
C GLN A 65 -5.75 -11.53 -7.02
N PHE A 66 -5.47 -10.71 -8.02
CA PHE A 66 -6.37 -10.51 -9.14
C PHE A 66 -5.60 -10.47 -10.45
N SER A 67 -6.23 -10.97 -11.49
CA SER A 67 -5.76 -10.94 -12.86
C SER A 67 -6.66 -10.05 -13.68
N VAL A 68 -6.03 -9.28 -14.56
CA VAL A 68 -6.68 -8.30 -15.41
C VAL A 68 -6.57 -8.77 -16.85
N ARG A 69 -7.70 -8.80 -17.55
CA ARG A 69 -7.80 -9.11 -18.98
C ARG A 69 -8.38 -7.93 -19.73
N SER A 70 -7.65 -7.38 -20.69
CA SER A 70 -8.18 -6.34 -21.56
C SER A 70 -9.19 -6.93 -22.54
N LEU A 71 -10.29 -6.20 -22.72
CA LEU A 71 -11.40 -6.54 -23.61
C LEU A 71 -11.43 -5.64 -24.87
N LEU A 72 -10.33 -4.94 -25.17
CA LEU A 72 -10.28 -4.06 -26.33
C LEU A 72 -10.57 -4.84 -27.64
N ASP A 73 -11.61 -4.39 -28.34
CA ASP A 73 -11.99 -4.75 -29.71
C ASP A 73 -12.40 -6.21 -30.00
N GLY A 74 -13.10 -6.87 -29.07
CA GLY A 74 -13.93 -8.05 -29.40
C GLY A 74 -13.19 -9.25 -30.00
N GLN A 75 -11.86 -9.20 -30.02
CA GLN A 75 -10.98 -10.19 -30.57
C GLN A 75 -9.91 -10.38 -29.52
N LEU A 76 -9.84 -11.60 -28.98
CA LEU A 76 -8.73 -12.04 -28.12
C LEU A 76 -7.44 -11.66 -28.84
N ALA A 77 -6.81 -10.56 -28.44
CA ALA A 77 -5.53 -10.16 -28.96
C ALA A 77 -4.54 -11.23 -28.50
N GLY A 78 -4.30 -12.21 -29.36
CA GLY A 78 -3.40 -13.33 -29.11
C GLY A 78 -2.02 -12.78 -28.80
N GLY A 79 -1.72 -12.61 -27.51
CA GLY A 79 -0.48 -12.00 -27.03
C GLY A 79 -0.64 -11.06 -25.84
N GLU A 80 -1.85 -10.72 -25.41
CA GLU A 80 -2.02 -9.89 -24.21
C GLU A 80 -1.79 -10.73 -22.95
N VAL A 81 -0.74 -10.37 -22.20
CA VAL A 81 -0.31 -11.08 -21.01
C VAL A 81 -1.29 -10.74 -19.89
N ASP A 82 -2.07 -11.72 -19.44
CA ASP A 82 -2.85 -11.65 -18.20
C ASP A 82 -1.95 -11.07 -17.10
N LYS A 83 -2.20 -9.81 -16.71
CA LYS A 83 -1.42 -9.18 -15.66
C LYS A 83 -2.01 -9.61 -14.33
N THR A 84 -1.37 -10.59 -13.69
CA THR A 84 -1.72 -10.98 -12.31
C THR A 84 -0.97 -10.11 -11.32
N ILE A 85 -1.69 -9.62 -10.32
CA ILE A 85 -1.20 -8.84 -9.20
C ILE A 85 -1.59 -9.58 -7.93
N ALA A 86 -0.58 -10.04 -7.17
CA ALA A 86 -0.76 -10.80 -5.95
C ALA A 86 -0.22 -10.01 -4.75
N LEU A 87 -1.06 -9.81 -3.75
CA LEU A 87 -0.68 -9.30 -2.45
C LEU A 87 -0.24 -10.46 -1.55
N CYS A 88 1.00 -10.37 -1.07
CA CYS A 88 1.58 -11.36 -0.18
C CYS A 88 1.99 -10.73 1.14
N ARG A 89 1.83 -11.49 2.23
CA ARG A 89 2.48 -11.22 3.50
C ARG A 89 3.87 -11.85 3.51
N VAL A 90 4.85 -11.05 3.88
CA VAL A 90 6.26 -11.44 4.00
C VAL A 90 6.69 -11.29 5.48
N PRO A 91 7.83 -11.85 5.88
CA PRO A 91 8.36 -11.67 7.23
C PRO A 91 8.50 -10.18 7.61
N ALA A 92 8.38 -9.85 8.90
CA ALA A 92 8.44 -8.47 9.38
C ALA A 92 9.73 -7.75 8.95
N GLY A 93 9.58 -6.57 8.35
CA GLY A 93 10.68 -5.79 7.78
C GLY A 93 11.16 -6.26 6.41
N GLY A 94 10.61 -7.37 5.88
CA GLY A 94 10.84 -7.81 4.51
C GLY A 94 9.83 -7.24 3.50
N GLY A 95 8.80 -6.54 3.99
CA GLY A 95 7.74 -5.96 3.18
C GLY A 95 8.05 -4.55 2.68
N GLU A 96 7.25 -4.09 1.73
CA GLU A 96 7.29 -2.71 1.23
C GLU A 96 6.20 -1.84 1.85
N MET A 97 5.14 -2.46 2.39
CA MET A 97 3.91 -1.80 2.82
C MET A 97 3.42 -2.31 4.16
N ALA A 98 2.73 -1.42 4.90
CA ALA A 98 1.84 -1.79 5.99
C ALA A 98 0.49 -2.27 5.46
N LEU A 99 -0.32 -2.92 6.31
CA LEU A 99 -1.61 -3.51 5.91
C LEU A 99 -2.57 -2.49 5.27
N SER A 100 -2.68 -1.28 5.85
CA SER A 100 -3.55 -0.22 5.35
C SER A 100 -3.14 0.28 3.96
N ASP A 101 -1.83 0.39 3.74
CA ASP A 101 -1.27 0.88 2.48
C ASP A 101 -1.44 -0.17 1.40
N ALA A 102 -1.18 -1.44 1.73
CA ALA A 102 -1.42 -2.58 0.85
C ALA A 102 -2.90 -2.67 0.42
N GLN A 103 -3.85 -2.54 1.37
CA GLN A 103 -5.28 -2.50 1.05
C GLN A 103 -5.60 -1.36 0.07
N SER A 104 -5.14 -0.14 0.38
CA SER A 104 -5.42 1.05 -0.43
C SER A 104 -4.83 0.94 -1.84
N TRP A 105 -3.62 0.40 -1.95
CA TRP A 105 -2.95 0.16 -3.21
C TRP A 105 -3.71 -0.87 -4.07
N MET A 106 -4.14 -1.98 -3.49
CA MET A 106 -4.90 -3.01 -4.20
C MET A 106 -6.26 -2.49 -4.67
N LEU A 107 -7.01 -1.80 -3.80
CA LEU A 107 -8.28 -1.16 -4.17
C LEU A 107 -8.11 -0.15 -5.30
N GLY A 108 -7.05 0.67 -5.25
CA GLY A 108 -6.74 1.63 -6.29
C GLY A 108 -6.49 0.96 -7.65
N ASN A 109 -5.75 -0.15 -7.68
CA ASN A 109 -5.50 -0.89 -8.91
C ASN A 109 -6.76 -1.60 -9.44
N ILE A 110 -7.57 -2.21 -8.57
CA ILE A 110 -8.85 -2.84 -8.97
C ILE A 110 -9.75 -1.79 -9.64
N ARG A 111 -9.94 -0.64 -9.01
CA ARG A 111 -10.74 0.46 -9.55
C ARG A 111 -10.17 1.00 -10.86
N GLN A 112 -8.85 1.15 -10.94
CA GLN A 112 -8.21 1.62 -12.18
C GLN A 112 -8.42 0.64 -13.34
N SER A 113 -8.38 -0.67 -13.08
CA SER A 113 -8.65 -1.69 -14.10
C SER A 113 -10.11 -1.70 -14.54
N SER A 114 -11.04 -1.55 -13.59
CA SER A 114 -12.47 -1.39 -13.88
C SER A 114 -12.74 -0.19 -14.78
N LEU A 115 -12.15 0.97 -14.46
CA LEU A 115 -12.26 2.20 -15.28
C LEU A 115 -11.70 2.05 -16.71
N ARG A 116 -10.80 1.10 -16.94
CA ARG A 116 -10.27 0.76 -18.27
C ARG A 116 -11.16 -0.22 -19.04
N GLY A 117 -12.23 -0.72 -18.42
CA GLY A 117 -13.07 -1.77 -18.99
C GLY A 117 -12.39 -3.14 -19.04
N GLU A 118 -11.36 -3.35 -18.21
CA GLU A 118 -10.66 -4.64 -18.14
C GLU A 118 -11.49 -5.62 -17.30
N GLN A 119 -11.57 -6.88 -17.74
CA GLN A 119 -12.20 -7.93 -16.95
C GLN A 119 -11.26 -8.35 -15.81
N ILE A 120 -11.76 -8.25 -14.58
CA ILE A 120 -11.01 -8.61 -13.37
C ILE A 120 -11.47 -9.98 -12.88
N GLN A 121 -10.53 -10.90 -12.66
CA GLN A 121 -10.75 -12.17 -11.98
C GLN A 121 -9.90 -12.20 -10.71
N ALA A 122 -10.50 -12.46 -9.55
CA ALA A 122 -9.80 -12.46 -8.29
C ALA A 122 -9.87 -13.82 -7.59
N ASP A 123 -8.76 -14.19 -6.95
CA ASP A 123 -8.67 -15.30 -6.02
C ASP A 123 -8.25 -14.77 -4.65
N SER A 124 -9.00 -15.12 -3.62
CA SER A 124 -8.64 -14.86 -2.23
C SER A 124 -7.98 -16.08 -1.61
N PHE A 125 -7.13 -15.86 -0.61
CA PHE A 125 -6.48 -16.91 0.17
C PHE A 125 -6.80 -16.71 1.67
N THR A 126 -8.09 -16.72 2.01
CA THR A 126 -8.57 -16.40 3.37
C THR A 126 -8.00 -17.32 4.44
N ASP A 127 -7.67 -18.57 4.09
CA ASP A 127 -7.06 -19.54 4.99
C ASP A 127 -5.62 -19.15 5.40
N ASN A 128 -4.96 -18.30 4.62
CA ASN A 128 -3.59 -17.82 4.90
C ASN A 128 -3.55 -16.59 5.81
N ALA A 129 -4.72 -16.02 6.15
CA ALA A 129 -4.81 -14.84 7.01
C ALA A 129 -4.53 -15.21 8.48
N LEU A 130 -3.53 -14.55 9.08
CA LEU A 130 -3.13 -14.76 10.47
C LEU A 130 -3.92 -13.88 11.44
N SER A 131 -4.44 -12.75 10.97
CA SER A 131 -5.12 -11.75 11.80
C SER A 131 -6.52 -11.40 11.29
N ASN A 132 -7.35 -10.87 12.18
CA ASN A 132 -8.67 -10.36 11.80
C ASN A 132 -8.57 -9.19 10.80
N GLY A 133 -7.51 -8.38 10.89
CA GLY A 133 -7.28 -7.28 9.95
C GLY A 133 -7.02 -7.77 8.53
N GLU A 134 -6.23 -8.84 8.36
CA GLU A 134 -6.00 -9.44 7.04
C GLU A 134 -7.29 -10.05 6.48
N LYS A 135 -8.08 -10.74 7.31
CA LYS A 135 -9.38 -11.28 6.89
C LYS A 135 -10.32 -10.18 6.42
N GLU A 136 -10.41 -9.10 7.17
CA GLU A 136 -11.24 -7.95 6.81
C GLU A 136 -10.74 -7.28 5.52
N MET A 137 -9.42 -7.12 5.35
CA MET A 137 -8.83 -6.62 4.12
C MET A 137 -9.20 -7.49 2.93
N ILE A 138 -9.04 -8.81 3.02
CA ILE A 138 -9.37 -9.76 1.95
C ILE A 138 -10.85 -9.63 1.58
N LEU A 139 -11.76 -9.61 2.56
CA LEU A 139 -13.19 -9.45 2.34
C LEU A 139 -13.53 -8.12 1.63
N ARG A 140 -12.86 -7.03 2.00
CA ARG A 140 -13.04 -5.72 1.33
C ARG A 140 -12.56 -5.75 -0.11
N LEU A 141 -11.43 -6.41 -0.38
CA LEU A 141 -10.91 -6.55 -1.75
C LEU A 141 -11.83 -7.43 -2.61
N GLU A 142 -12.37 -8.51 -2.07
CA GLU A 142 -13.37 -9.34 -2.76
C GLU A 142 -14.64 -8.56 -3.09
N SER A 143 -15.16 -7.78 -2.13
CA SER A 143 -16.34 -6.94 -2.35
C SER A 143 -16.08 -5.90 -3.43
N ALA A 144 -14.92 -5.24 -3.40
CA ALA A 144 -14.54 -4.26 -4.41
C ALA A 144 -14.50 -4.87 -5.82
N VAL A 145 -13.92 -6.06 -5.99
CA VAL A 145 -13.92 -6.74 -7.30
C VAL A 145 -15.35 -7.07 -7.77
N LYS A 146 -16.22 -7.50 -6.85
CA LYS A 146 -17.63 -7.82 -7.18
C LYS A 146 -18.44 -6.59 -7.55
N GLU A 147 -18.27 -5.48 -6.82
CA GLU A 147 -18.93 -4.21 -7.09
C GLU A 147 -18.51 -3.67 -8.46
N GLU A 148 -17.20 -3.60 -8.71
CA GLU A 148 -16.66 -3.10 -9.97
C GLU A 148 -17.01 -4.00 -11.17
N ALA A 149 -17.07 -5.33 -10.98
CA ALA A 149 -17.54 -6.25 -12.01
C ALA A 149 -19.05 -6.14 -12.27
N ALA A 150 -19.86 -5.77 -11.27
CA ALA A 150 -21.30 -5.55 -11.43
C ALA A 150 -21.61 -4.24 -12.16
N ASP A 151 -20.84 -3.18 -11.88
CA ASP A 151 -20.94 -1.88 -12.53
C ASP A 151 -20.52 -1.95 -14.02
N ALA A 152 -19.48 -2.73 -14.35
CA ALA A 152 -19.08 -2.97 -15.74
C ALA A 152 -20.14 -3.68 -16.60
N ASN A 153 -21.09 -4.38 -15.97
CA ASN A 153 -22.16 -5.13 -16.65
C ASN A 153 -23.45 -4.31 -16.83
N HIS A 154 -23.55 -3.13 -16.20
CA HIS A 154 -24.72 -2.23 -16.26
C HIS A 154 -24.53 -1.06 -17.23
N HIS A 155 -23.37 -0.95 -17.87
CA HIS A 155 -23.03 0.08 -18.85
C HIS A 155 -22.94 -0.49 -20.28
#